data_AF-D7C3H2-F1
#
_entry.id   AF-D7C3H2-F1
#
_cell.length_a   1.000
_cell.length_b   1.000
_cell.length_c   1.000
_cell.angle_alpha   90.00
_cell.angle_beta   90.00
_cell.angle_gamma   90.00
#
_symmetry.space_group_name_H-M   'P 1'
#
loop_
_entity.id
_entity.type
_entity.pdbx_description
1 polymer ?
#
loop_
_entity_poly.entity_id
_entity_poly.type
_entity_poly.pdbx_seq_one_letter_code
_entity_poly.pdbx_strand_id
1 'polypeptide(L)'
;MRASRTLKTLAVRAALAVGTALAVSTTLLVPATQAAAAPAAVARVAAGPTLISYDIQSKTLTGSGFLPSHRVWVRTAVSGSVPTCGTVTLSDLRTSPTLLQTTSDPSGNISVPVDPKATLPPLLVCPNPIVYLYGAYPGEQVHFSAHDERYENGRLVWSNTLTVTA
;
A
#
# COMPACT_ATOMS: atom_id res chain seq x y z
N MET A 1 59.77 28.46 10.52
CA MET A 1 58.98 27.60 11.43
C MET A 1 58.79 26.23 10.78
N ARG A 2 58.97 25.18 11.60
CA ARG A 2 58.63 23.74 11.48
C ARG A 2 57.51 23.39 10.46
N ALA A 3 57.39 22.19 9.89
CA ALA A 3 58.17 20.96 9.74
C ALA A 3 57.31 20.09 8.80
N SER A 4 57.85 19.54 7.72
CA SER A 4 58.21 18.12 7.60
C SER A 4 57.04 17.13 7.78
N ARG A 5 56.66 16.45 6.70
CA ARG A 5 56.51 14.98 6.70
C ARG A 5 56.57 14.41 5.28
N THR A 6 57.70 13.76 5.07
CA THR A 6 58.13 12.84 4.04
C THR A 6 57.20 11.64 3.91
N LEU A 7 56.97 11.14 2.69
CA LEU A 7 56.62 9.75 2.46
C LEU A 7 57.50 9.18 1.35
N LYS A 8 58.20 8.11 1.73
CA LYS A 8 59.29 7.45 1.03
C LYS A 8 58.78 6.60 -0.13
N THR A 9 59.57 6.64 -1.19
CA THR A 9 59.70 5.73 -2.33
C THR A 9 59.72 4.26 -1.92
N LEU A 10 59.11 3.37 -2.71
CA LEU A 10 59.75 2.13 -3.13
C LEU A 10 59.18 1.67 -4.48
N ALA A 11 60.05 1.61 -5.48
CA ALA A 11 59.80 0.97 -6.75
C ALA A 11 60.08 -0.54 -6.63
N VAL A 12 59.30 -1.37 -7.31
CA VAL A 12 59.76 -2.71 -7.72
C VAL A 12 59.44 -2.89 -9.21
N ARG A 13 60.49 -3.17 -9.96
CA ARG A 13 60.52 -3.49 -11.39
C ARG A 13 60.07 -4.93 -11.64
N ALA A 14 59.38 -5.09 -12.76
CA ALA A 14 59.49 -6.13 -13.79
C ALA A 14 59.59 -7.62 -13.39
N ALA A 15 58.69 -8.42 -13.95
CA ALA A 15 59.07 -9.58 -14.76
C ALA A 15 57.92 -9.97 -15.70
N LEU A 16 58.17 -9.87 -17.00
CA LEU A 16 57.41 -10.52 -18.06
C LEU A 16 57.92 -11.96 -18.14
N ALA A 17 57.05 -12.95 -17.97
CA ALA A 17 57.36 -14.35 -18.27
C ALA A 17 56.21 -14.94 -19.10
N VAL A 18 56.47 -15.06 -20.39
CA VAL A 18 55.71 -15.87 -21.33
C VAL A 18 55.98 -17.33 -20.97
N GLY A 19 54.94 -18.05 -20.58
CA GLY A 19 55.01 -19.46 -20.23
C GLY A 19 53.76 -20.18 -20.72
N THR A 20 53.86 -20.76 -21.92
CA THR A 20 52.97 -21.82 -22.41
C THR A 20 53.08 -23.02 -21.48
N ALA A 21 52.00 -23.36 -20.78
CA ALA A 21 51.87 -24.61 -20.06
C ALA A 21 50.59 -25.33 -20.51
N LEU A 22 50.79 -26.54 -21.06
CA LEU A 22 49.77 -27.53 -21.35
C LEU A 22 48.96 -27.82 -20.08
N ALA A 23 47.63 -27.71 -20.16
CA ALA A 23 46.74 -28.22 -19.13
C ALA A 23 46.18 -29.57 -19.59
N VAL A 24 46.74 -30.61 -18.98
CA VAL A 24 46.31 -32.01 -18.99
C VAL A 24 44.89 -32.11 -18.42
N SER A 25 44.04 -32.91 -19.07
CA SER A 25 42.69 -33.24 -18.60
C SER A 25 42.72 -34.01 -17.28
N THR A 26 42.13 -33.44 -16.24
CA THR A 26 41.70 -34.15 -15.04
C THR A 26 40.18 -34.30 -15.06
N THR A 27 39.71 -35.51 -15.42
CA THR A 27 38.34 -35.95 -15.15
C THR A 27 38.16 -36.11 -13.65
N LEU A 28 37.53 -35.12 -13.01
CA LEU A 28 37.01 -35.25 -11.65
C LEU A 28 35.59 -35.81 -11.73
N LEU A 29 35.41 -37.04 -11.25
CA LEU A 29 34.09 -37.59 -10.93
C LEU A 29 33.47 -36.72 -9.82
N VAL A 30 32.44 -35.95 -10.17
CA VAL A 30 31.53 -35.35 -9.19
C VAL A 30 30.29 -36.25 -9.13
N PRO A 31 29.90 -36.79 -7.97
CA PRO A 31 28.65 -37.52 -7.84
C PRO A 31 27.49 -36.57 -8.18
N ALA A 32 26.59 -37.01 -9.04
CA ALA A 32 25.36 -36.30 -9.38
C ALA A 32 24.47 -36.21 -8.14
N THR A 33 24.68 -35.17 -7.32
CA THR A 33 23.73 -34.74 -6.31
C THR A 33 22.52 -34.17 -7.05
N GLN A 34 21.49 -35.02 -7.10
CA GLN A 34 20.08 -34.71 -7.22
C GLN A 34 19.77 -33.21 -7.36
N ALA A 35 19.43 -32.79 -8.58
CA ALA A 35 18.84 -31.49 -8.83
C ALA A 35 17.53 -31.40 -8.04
N ALA A 36 17.60 -30.82 -6.84
CA ALA A 36 16.43 -30.29 -6.17
C ALA A 36 15.91 -29.18 -7.07
N ALA A 37 14.79 -29.45 -7.76
CA ALA A 37 14.03 -28.43 -8.43
C ALA A 37 13.75 -27.33 -7.40
N ALA A 38 14.35 -26.16 -7.60
CA ALA A 38 14.00 -24.99 -6.82
C ALA A 38 12.48 -24.81 -6.97
N PRO A 39 11.73 -24.64 -5.86
CA PRO A 39 10.32 -24.34 -6.00
C PRO A 39 10.23 -23.09 -6.85
N ALA A 40 9.47 -23.18 -7.95
CA ALA A 40 9.15 -22.03 -8.77
C ALA A 40 8.61 -20.96 -7.82
N ALA A 41 9.39 -19.90 -7.61
CA ALA A 41 8.94 -18.74 -6.88
C ALA A 41 7.82 -18.15 -7.73
N VAL A 42 6.58 -18.54 -7.40
CA VAL A 42 5.41 -17.77 -7.79
C VAL A 42 5.68 -16.41 -7.19
N ALA A 43 6.03 -15.44 -8.03
CA ALA A 43 6.09 -14.05 -7.63
C ALA A 43 4.69 -13.71 -7.09
N ARG A 44 4.51 -13.80 -5.78
CA ARG A 44 3.34 -13.24 -5.12
C ARG A 44 3.40 -11.77 -5.51
N VAL A 45 2.43 -11.32 -6.30
CA VAL A 45 2.08 -9.90 -6.34
C VAL A 45 2.04 -9.50 -4.88
N ALA A 46 2.88 -8.56 -4.46
CA ALA A 46 2.87 -8.08 -3.10
C ALA A 46 1.42 -7.68 -2.82
N ALA A 47 0.74 -8.48 -1.98
CA ALA A 47 -0.64 -8.19 -1.66
C ALA A 47 -0.57 -6.88 -0.90
N GLY A 48 -1.13 -5.82 -1.49
CA GLY A 48 -1.25 -4.54 -0.81
C GLY A 48 -1.97 -4.70 0.53
N PRO A 49 -1.99 -3.64 1.36
CA PRO A 49 -2.75 -3.68 2.61
C PRO A 49 -4.20 -4.09 2.36
N THR A 50 -4.88 -4.66 3.34
CA THR A 50 -6.24 -5.17 3.18
C THR A 50 -7.16 -4.59 4.25
N LEU A 51 -8.25 -3.97 3.84
CA LEU A 51 -9.38 -3.65 4.70
C LEU A 51 -10.26 -4.91 4.85
N ILE A 52 -10.57 -5.26 6.10
CA ILE A 52 -11.17 -6.53 6.48
C ILE A 52 -12.67 -6.37 6.73
N SER A 53 -13.05 -5.41 7.57
CA SER A 53 -14.44 -5.22 7.96
C SER A 53 -14.74 -3.78 8.36
N TYR A 54 -16.02 -3.43 8.30
CA TYR A 54 -16.55 -2.20 8.85
C TYR A 54 -17.76 -2.52 9.71
N ASP A 55 -17.70 -2.19 10.99
CA ASP A 55 -18.83 -2.33 11.90
C ASP A 55 -19.69 -1.06 11.83
N ILE A 56 -20.93 -1.21 11.34
CA ILE A 56 -21.88 -0.11 11.17
C ILE A 56 -22.34 0.47 12.51
N GLN A 57 -22.34 -0.30 13.60
CA GLN A 57 -22.77 0.18 14.91
C GLN A 57 -21.69 1.03 15.56
N SER A 58 -20.47 0.50 15.66
CA SER A 58 -19.34 1.23 16.25
C SER A 58 -18.66 2.21 15.29
N LYS A 59 -19.02 2.18 14.00
CA LYS A 59 -18.38 2.93 12.92
C LYS A 59 -16.89 2.62 12.79
N THR A 60 -16.48 1.40 13.11
CA THR A 60 -15.06 1.01 13.16
C THR A 60 -14.66 0.27 11.89
N LEU A 61 -13.64 0.79 11.20
CA LEU A 61 -12.98 0.15 10.08
C LEU A 61 -11.74 -0.60 10.56
N THR A 62 -11.61 -1.87 10.17
CA THR A 62 -10.45 -2.71 10.48
C THR A 62 -9.71 -3.16 9.23
N GLY A 63 -8.41 -3.36 9.36
CA GLY A 63 -7.56 -3.81 8.27
C GLY A 63 -6.18 -4.26 8.74
N SER A 64 -5.40 -4.84 7.84
CA SER A 64 -4.06 -5.38 8.11
C SER A 64 -3.14 -5.24 6.89
N GLY A 65 -1.85 -5.55 7.08
CA GLY A 65 -0.84 -5.50 6.01
C GLY A 65 -0.27 -4.10 5.72
N PHE A 66 -0.61 -3.11 6.54
CA PHE A 66 0.01 -1.79 6.51
C PHE A 66 1.42 -1.84 7.13
N LEU A 67 2.25 -0.86 6.82
CA LEU A 67 3.56 -0.69 7.45
C LEU A 67 3.37 -0.55 8.97
N PRO A 68 4.14 -1.26 9.82
CA PRO A 68 4.02 -1.17 11.28
C PRO A 68 4.24 0.23 11.82
N SER A 69 3.41 0.67 12.78
CA SER A 69 3.51 2.00 13.42
C SER A 69 3.60 3.17 12.43
N HIS A 70 2.97 3.01 11.26
CA HIS A 70 3.02 3.98 10.18
C HIS A 70 1.70 4.74 10.08
N ARG A 71 1.77 5.92 9.48
CA ARG A 71 0.58 6.68 9.13
C ARG A 71 -0.19 5.95 8.02
N VAL A 72 -1.51 5.93 8.17
CA VAL A 72 -2.45 5.34 7.22
C VAL A 72 -3.49 6.39 6.87
N TRP A 73 -3.82 6.51 5.59
CA TRP A 73 -4.82 7.44 5.08
C TRP A 73 -5.99 6.63 4.55
N VAL A 74 -7.20 6.96 4.99
CA VAL A 74 -8.45 6.30 4.62
C VAL A 74 -9.29 7.26 3.79
N ARG A 75 -9.76 6.78 2.64
CA ARG A 75 -10.75 7.43 1.78
C ARG A 75 -12.12 6.81 2.04
N THR A 76 -13.14 7.65 2.11
CA THR A 76 -14.53 7.22 2.13
C THR A 76 -15.20 7.72 0.85
N ALA A 77 -15.98 6.88 0.19
CA ALA A 77 -16.81 7.27 -0.94
C ALA A 77 -18.19 6.62 -0.82
N VAL A 78 -19.17 7.20 -1.49
CA VAL A 78 -20.52 6.62 -1.61
C VAL A 78 -20.93 6.54 -3.06
N SER A 79 -21.69 5.50 -3.39
CA SER A 79 -22.36 5.39 -4.66
C SER A 79 -23.77 4.83 -4.47
N GLY A 80 -24.75 5.43 -5.14
CA GLY A 80 -26.12 5.00 -4.98
C GLY A 80 -27.14 5.95 -5.54
N SER A 81 -28.37 5.74 -5.10
CA SER A 81 -29.56 6.45 -5.54
C SER A 81 -30.30 6.98 -4.33
N VAL A 82 -30.52 8.30 -4.30
CA VAL A 82 -31.15 9.00 -3.17
C VAL A 82 -32.46 9.64 -3.63
N PRO A 83 -33.60 9.36 -2.99
CA PRO A 83 -34.85 10.04 -3.30
C PRO A 83 -34.81 11.50 -2.85
N THR A 84 -35.32 12.40 -3.69
CA THR A 84 -35.49 13.83 -3.40
C THR A 84 -36.91 14.15 -2.99
N CYS A 85 -37.14 15.38 -2.50
CA CYS A 85 -38.49 15.88 -2.20
C CYS A 85 -39.46 15.88 -3.41
N GLY A 86 -38.95 15.79 -4.65
CA GLY A 86 -39.74 15.97 -5.87
C GLY A 86 -40.10 14.69 -6.62
N THR A 87 -40.08 13.51 -5.99
CA THR A 87 -40.22 12.17 -6.64
C THR A 87 -39.11 11.81 -7.62
N VAL A 88 -38.09 12.65 -7.76
CA VAL A 88 -36.89 12.40 -8.56
C VAL A 88 -35.85 11.69 -7.71
N THR A 89 -35.11 10.76 -8.31
CA THR A 89 -33.95 10.12 -7.69
C THR A 89 -32.67 10.80 -8.17
N LEU A 90 -31.78 11.15 -7.25
CA LEU A 90 -30.43 11.62 -7.56
C LEU A 90 -29.46 10.45 -7.54
N SER A 91 -28.56 10.42 -8.52
CA SER A 91 -27.37 9.59 -8.43
C SER A 91 -26.38 10.27 -7.49
N ASP A 92 -26.03 9.60 -6.40
CA ASP A 92 -24.99 10.06 -5.48
C ASP A 92 -23.66 9.40 -5.84
N LEU A 93 -22.63 10.23 -5.98
CA LEU A 93 -21.25 9.85 -6.24
C LEU A 93 -20.30 10.79 -5.50
N ARG A 94 -20.43 10.85 -4.17
CA ARG A 94 -19.57 11.67 -3.31
C ARG A 94 -18.34 10.90 -2.85
N THR A 95 -17.22 11.60 -2.74
CA THR A 95 -15.98 11.10 -2.13
C THR A 95 -15.51 12.09 -1.07
N SER A 96 -14.86 11.59 -0.02
CA SER A 96 -14.28 12.40 1.04
C SER A 96 -13.23 13.36 0.45
N PRO A 97 -13.37 14.70 0.62
CA PRO A 97 -12.43 15.67 0.05
C PRO A 97 -11.06 15.63 0.75
N THR A 98 -11.06 15.20 2.02
CA THR A 98 -9.86 14.96 2.82
C THR A 98 -9.79 13.48 3.20
N LEU A 99 -8.57 12.95 3.27
CA LEU A 99 -8.35 11.58 3.76
C LEU A 99 -8.30 11.60 5.28
N LEU A 100 -9.02 10.66 5.90
CA LEU A 100 -8.92 10.45 7.34
C LEU A 100 -7.56 9.84 7.64
N GLN A 101 -6.85 10.40 8.62
CA GLN A 101 -5.55 9.92 9.03
C GLN A 101 -5.65 9.06 10.29
N THR A 102 -4.98 7.92 10.30
CA THR A 102 -4.78 7.06 11.47
C THR A 102 -3.35 6.52 11.51
N THR A 103 -3.03 5.72 12.51
CA THR A 103 -1.74 5.04 12.66
C THR A 103 -1.99 3.56 12.83
N SER A 104 -1.23 2.72 12.12
CA SER A 104 -1.24 1.27 12.32
C SER A 104 -0.55 0.87 13.62
N ASP A 105 -0.94 -0.27 14.19
CA ASP A 105 -0.27 -0.84 15.34
C ASP A 105 1.14 -1.41 14.96
N PRO A 106 1.94 -1.88 15.93
CA PRO A 106 3.23 -2.51 15.65
C PRO A 106 3.18 -3.80 14.81
N SER A 107 1.98 -4.35 14.60
CA SER A 107 1.74 -5.52 13.74
C SER A 107 1.23 -5.11 12.34
N GLY A 108 1.05 -3.82 12.06
CA GLY A 108 0.53 -3.32 10.79
C GLY A 108 -0.99 -3.42 10.66
N ASN A 109 -1.73 -3.56 11.77
CA ASN A 109 -3.18 -3.53 11.76
C ASN A 109 -3.71 -2.13 12.02
N ILE A 110 -4.93 -1.86 11.54
CA ILE A 110 -5.69 -0.66 11.89
C ILE A 110 -7.03 -1.04 12.52
N SER A 111 -7.47 -0.21 13.46
CA SER A 111 -8.83 -0.18 13.99
C SER A 111 -9.18 1.28 14.19
N VAL A 112 -9.90 1.87 13.24
CA VAL A 112 -10.12 3.33 13.17
C VAL A 112 -11.61 3.66 13.11
N PRO A 113 -12.10 4.62 13.92
CA PRO A 113 -13.45 5.12 13.78
C PRO A 113 -13.57 5.96 12.49
N VAL A 114 -14.47 5.56 11.59
CA VAL A 114 -14.77 6.24 10.33
C VAL A 114 -16.27 6.47 10.26
N ASP A 115 -16.71 7.72 10.46
CA ASP A 115 -18.11 8.11 10.27
C ASP A 115 -18.30 8.75 8.89
N PRO A 116 -19.06 8.12 7.96
CA PRO A 116 -19.42 8.71 6.68
C PRO A 116 -20.11 10.06 6.81
N LYS A 117 -20.83 10.34 7.91
CA LYS A 117 -21.47 11.64 8.14
C LYS A 117 -20.49 12.77 8.34
N ALA A 118 -19.30 12.47 8.87
CA ALA A 118 -18.24 13.43 9.13
C ALA A 118 -17.23 13.53 7.98
N THR A 119 -17.07 12.45 7.19
CA THR A 119 -16.04 12.36 6.15
C THR A 119 -16.54 12.73 4.75
N LEU A 120 -17.85 12.63 4.49
CA LEU A 120 -18.44 12.98 3.20
C LEU A 120 -18.99 14.41 3.19
N PRO A 121 -18.89 15.12 2.06
CA PRO A 121 -19.56 16.40 1.90
C PRO A 121 -21.08 16.18 1.94
N PRO A 122 -21.91 17.15 2.40
CA PRO A 122 -23.36 17.00 2.39
C PRO A 122 -23.92 16.93 0.96
N LEU A 123 -25.00 16.17 0.76
CA LEU A 123 -25.75 16.12 -0.50
C LEU A 123 -27.02 16.96 -0.39
N LEU A 124 -27.20 17.94 -1.27
CA LEU A 124 -28.45 18.69 -1.35
C LEU A 124 -29.53 17.80 -1.98
N VAL A 125 -30.53 17.39 -1.19
CA VAL A 125 -31.63 16.53 -1.65
C VAL A 125 -32.89 17.30 -1.99
N CYS A 126 -33.04 18.52 -1.45
CA CYS A 126 -34.15 19.40 -1.77
C CYS A 126 -33.67 20.85 -1.84
N PRO A 127 -33.95 21.60 -2.92
CA PRO A 127 -33.58 23.00 -3.02
C PRO A 127 -34.60 23.94 -2.36
N ASN A 128 -35.86 23.52 -2.22
CA ASN A 128 -36.92 24.29 -1.59
C ASN A 128 -37.98 23.36 -0.96
N PRO A 129 -38.05 23.24 0.39
CA PRO A 129 -37.10 23.81 1.35
C PRO A 129 -35.69 23.24 1.15
N ILE A 130 -34.67 23.97 1.59
CA ILE A 130 -33.28 23.51 1.53
C ILE A 130 -33.09 22.36 2.51
N VAL A 131 -32.80 21.16 2.01
CA VAL A 131 -32.57 19.96 2.81
C VAL A 131 -31.30 19.24 2.34
N TYR A 132 -30.43 18.91 3.29
CA TYR A 132 -29.20 18.16 3.05
C TYR A 132 -29.24 16.77 3.68
N LEU A 133 -28.68 15.79 2.99
CA LEU A 133 -28.33 14.48 3.51
C LEU A 133 -26.86 14.46 3.94
N TYR A 134 -26.60 13.98 5.15
CA TYR A 134 -25.27 13.74 5.69
C TYR A 134 -25.02 12.23 5.79
N GLY A 135 -23.82 11.78 5.38
CA GLY A 135 -23.50 10.36 5.30
C GLY A 135 -24.17 9.69 4.10
N ALA A 136 -24.41 8.39 4.19
CA ALA A 136 -25.06 7.59 3.15
C ALA A 136 -26.55 7.39 3.42
N TYR A 137 -27.36 7.40 2.37
CA TYR A 137 -28.77 7.03 2.42
C TYR A 137 -28.92 5.51 2.53
N PRO A 138 -29.96 4.98 3.20
CA PRO A 138 -30.20 3.54 3.27
C PRO A 138 -30.25 2.88 1.89
N GLY A 139 -29.50 1.79 1.72
CA GLY A 139 -29.38 1.07 0.45
C GLY A 139 -28.26 1.56 -0.48
N GLU A 140 -27.62 2.69 -0.19
CA GLU A 140 -26.40 3.10 -0.90
C GLU A 140 -25.20 2.24 -0.52
N GLN A 141 -24.20 2.21 -1.40
CA GLN A 141 -22.92 1.59 -1.11
C GLN A 141 -21.95 2.61 -0.54
N VAL A 142 -21.35 2.30 0.59
CA VAL A 142 -20.22 3.01 1.17
C VAL A 142 -18.96 2.24 0.87
N HIS A 143 -17.98 2.92 0.29
CA HIS A 143 -16.70 2.37 -0.11
C HIS A 143 -15.58 2.95 0.75
N PHE A 144 -14.70 2.08 1.22
CA PHE A 144 -13.49 2.45 1.94
C PHE A 144 -12.27 1.93 1.19
N SER A 145 -11.23 2.76 1.11
CA SER A 145 -9.91 2.35 0.66
C SER A 145 -8.86 3.06 1.50
N ALA A 146 -7.69 2.44 1.68
CA ALA A 146 -6.64 3.02 2.50
C ALA A 146 -5.25 2.79 1.90
N HIS A 147 -4.27 3.61 2.29
CA HIS A 147 -2.86 3.40 1.97
C HIS A 147 -1.98 3.83 3.14
N ASP A 148 -0.73 3.37 3.16
CA ASP A 148 0.30 3.70 4.14
C ASP A 148 1.49 4.44 3.51
N GLU A 149 1.28 5.10 2.36
CA GLU A 149 2.35 5.80 1.61
C GLU A 149 3.44 4.88 1.05
N ARG A 150 3.25 3.56 1.11
CA ARG A 150 4.12 2.62 0.38
C ARG A 150 3.96 2.78 -1.12
N TYR A 151 5.09 2.80 -1.84
CA TYR A 151 5.11 2.82 -3.30
C TYR A 151 5.71 1.52 -3.85
N GLU A 152 5.07 0.97 -4.88
CA GLU A 152 5.57 -0.15 -5.67
C GLU A 152 5.56 0.23 -7.15
N ASN A 153 6.69 0.05 -7.84
CA ASN A 153 6.85 0.44 -9.24
C ASN A 153 6.42 1.89 -9.52
N GLY A 154 6.72 2.81 -8.59
CA GLY A 154 6.38 4.23 -8.70
C GLY A 154 4.90 4.56 -8.47
N ARG A 155 4.08 3.60 -8.03
CA ARG A 155 2.65 3.80 -7.73
C ARG A 155 2.37 3.60 -6.25
N LEU A 156 1.55 4.49 -5.69
CA LEU A 156 1.05 4.37 -4.34
C LEU A 156 0.21 3.09 -4.21
N VAL A 157 0.56 2.25 -3.24
CA VAL A 157 -0.13 0.99 -2.99
C VAL A 157 -1.37 1.25 -2.14
N TRP A 158 -2.53 1.08 -2.75
CA TRP A 158 -3.81 1.13 -2.06
C TRP A 158 -4.22 -0.26 -1.59
N SER A 159 -5.05 -0.28 -0.56
CA SER A 159 -5.76 -1.48 -0.17
C SER A 159 -6.80 -1.89 -1.20
N ASN A 160 -7.40 -3.06 -1.01
CA ASN A 160 -8.69 -3.36 -1.61
C ASN A 160 -9.72 -2.27 -1.26
N THR A 161 -10.75 -2.16 -2.09
CA THR A 161 -11.95 -1.39 -1.77
C THR A 161 -12.90 -2.27 -0.95
N LEU A 162 -13.07 -1.94 0.33
CA LEU A 162 -14.12 -2.54 1.15
C LEU A 162 -15.44 -1.82 0.85
N THR A 163 -16.49 -2.58 0.56
CA THR A 163 -17.81 -2.03 0.27
C THR A 163 -18.83 -2.56 1.27
N VAL A 164 -19.65 -1.67 1.81
CA VAL A 164 -20.78 -2.00 2.69
C VAL A 164 -22.04 -1.30 2.21
N THR A 165 -23.20 -1.92 2.43
CA THR A 165 -24.49 -1.27 2.18
C THR A 165 -24.94 -0.53 3.44
N ALA A 166 -25.34 0.73 3.26
CA ALA A 166 -25.83 1.61 4.33
C ALA A 166 -27.24 1.25 4.82
#